data_AF-A0AAV2R9V7-F1
#
_entry.id   AF-A0AAV2R9V7-F1
#
_cell.length_a   1.000
_cell.length_b   1.000
_cell.length_c   1.000
_cell.angle_alpha   90.00
_cell.angle_beta   90.00
_cell.angle_gamma   90.00
#
_symmetry.space_group_name_H-M   'P 1'
#
loop_
_entity.id
_entity.type
_entity.pdbx_description
1 polymer ?
#
loop_
_entity_poly.entity_id
_entity_poly.type
_entity_poly.pdbx_seq_one_letter_code
_entity_poly.pdbx_strand_id
1 'polypeptide(L)'
;SWVVAVKVTDEGISAEVHLTYKGSLCGTCSNFHGEHATATGPKGCSYSDYDMYMASWALPGDGCDDAALTEKKTKVAGYQATCNKQFVYPTGTVLTSMKESCYEYTYDVRTEGDYVCT
;
A
#
# COMPACT_ATOMS: atom_id res chain seq x y z
N SER A 1 13.12 3.91 -17.16
CA SER A 1 11.90 4.62 -16.75
C SER A 1 11.82 4.66 -15.25
N TRP A 2 11.68 5.84 -14.66
CA TRP A 2 11.46 5.98 -13.22
C TRP A 2 10.06 5.48 -12.89
N VAL A 3 9.98 4.51 -11.98
CA VAL A 3 8.72 3.82 -11.62
C VAL A 3 7.99 4.63 -10.54
N VAL A 4 8.75 5.29 -9.66
CA VAL A 4 8.30 6.21 -8.60
C VAL A 4 9.45 7.19 -8.31
N ALA A 5 9.15 8.46 -8.02
CA ALA A 5 10.11 9.41 -7.44
C ALA A 5 9.70 9.75 -6.00
N VAL A 6 10.60 9.56 -5.04
CA VAL A 6 10.33 9.85 -3.62
C VAL A 6 11.12 11.10 -3.23
N LYS A 7 10.43 12.06 -2.61
CA LYS A 7 11.04 13.27 -2.05
C LYS A 7 10.84 13.26 -0.55
N VAL A 8 11.92 13.51 0.18
CA VAL A 8 11.92 13.66 1.63
C VAL A 8 12.29 15.11 1.93
N THR A 9 11.43 15.80 2.66
CA THR A 9 11.61 17.18 3.09
C THR A 9 11.38 17.28 4.60
N ASP A 10 11.70 18.43 5.17
CA ASP A 10 11.39 18.71 6.59
C ASP A 10 9.87 18.73 6.86
N GLU A 11 9.05 18.88 5.81
CA GLU A 11 7.59 18.86 5.89
C GLU A 11 7.01 17.44 5.78
N GLY A 12 7.75 16.47 5.22
CA GLY A 12 7.31 15.08 5.12
C GLY A 12 7.88 14.31 3.93
N ILE A 13 7.22 13.21 3.60
CA ILE A 13 7.59 12.31 2.50
C ILE A 13 6.50 12.39 1.42
N SER A 14 6.90 12.64 0.18
CA SER A 14 6.01 12.57 -0.98
C SER A 14 6.51 11.54 -1.99
N ALA A 15 5.55 10.82 -2.59
CA ALA A 15 5.81 9.86 -3.67
C ALA A 15 5.08 10.33 -4.92
N GLU A 16 5.83 10.60 -5.97
CA GLU A 16 5.35 10.98 -7.29
C GLU A 16 5.38 9.73 -8.20
N VAL A 17 4.22 9.37 -8.74
CA VAL A 17 4.07 8.21 -9.62
C VAL A 17 3.66 8.64 -11.02
N HIS A 18 4.02 7.85 -12.03
CA HIS A 18 3.57 8.10 -13.39
C HIS A 18 2.05 7.89 -13.52
N LEU A 19 1.39 8.66 -14.38
CA LEU A 19 -0.07 8.60 -14.59
C LEU A 19 -0.58 7.23 -15.04
N THR A 20 0.28 6.38 -15.59
CA THR A 20 -0.06 4.98 -15.95
C THR A 20 -0.47 4.13 -14.75
N TYR A 21 -0.16 4.55 -13.53
CA TYR A 21 -0.57 3.86 -12.30
C TYR A 21 -1.94 4.31 -11.77
N LYS A 22 -2.65 5.18 -12.48
CA LYS A 22 -3.99 5.65 -12.10
C LYS A 22 -4.92 4.45 -11.85
N GLY A 23 -5.56 4.41 -10.69
CA GLY A 23 -6.47 3.33 -10.29
C GLY A 23 -5.79 1.99 -9.95
N SER A 24 -4.46 1.91 -10.02
CA SER A 24 -3.68 0.68 -9.83
C SER A 24 -2.82 0.69 -8.56
N LEU A 25 -2.85 1.77 -7.78
CA LEU A 25 -2.15 1.83 -6.50
C LEU A 25 -2.97 1.20 -5.37
N CYS A 26 -2.28 0.91 -4.28
CA CYS A 26 -2.89 0.52 -3.01
C CYS A 26 -2.02 1.04 -1.85
N GLY A 27 -2.53 0.95 -0.63
CA GLY A 27 -1.85 1.45 0.57
C GLY A 27 -2.53 2.67 1.16
N THR A 28 -1.82 3.32 2.08
CA THR A 28 -2.33 4.47 2.85
C THR A 28 -2.64 5.68 1.96
N CYS A 29 -1.93 5.84 0.85
CA CYS A 29 -2.18 6.85 -0.19
C CYS A 29 -3.34 6.51 -1.16
N SER A 30 -4.11 5.46 -0.88
CA SER A 30 -5.27 5.02 -1.66
C SER A 30 -4.90 4.57 -3.09
N ASN A 31 -5.90 4.52 -3.99
CA ASN A 31 -5.80 3.88 -5.31
C ASN A 31 -5.39 4.80 -6.47
N PHE A 32 -5.16 6.08 -6.21
CA PHE A 32 -4.79 7.08 -7.23
C PHE A 32 -5.78 7.14 -8.41
N HIS A 33 -7.09 6.99 -8.18
CA HIS A 33 -8.10 7.03 -9.25
C HIS A 33 -8.50 8.47 -9.67
N GLY A 34 -8.05 9.50 -8.95
CA GLY A 34 -8.34 10.92 -9.24
C GLY A 34 -9.68 11.43 -8.72
N GLU A 35 -10.46 10.56 -8.07
CA GLU A 35 -11.63 10.94 -7.27
C GLU A 35 -11.22 11.07 -5.78
N HIS A 36 -12.12 11.57 -4.93
CA HIS A 36 -11.89 11.62 -3.49
C HIS A 36 -11.44 10.24 -2.99
N ALA A 37 -10.27 10.21 -2.34
CA ALA A 37 -9.65 8.98 -1.86
C ALA A 37 -10.63 8.23 -0.95
N THR A 38 -11.03 7.03 -1.34
CA THR A 38 -11.73 6.14 -0.43
C THR A 38 -10.71 5.54 0.53
N ALA A 39 -10.99 5.63 1.84
CA ALA A 39 -10.19 4.98 2.87
C ALA A 39 -10.48 3.47 2.86
N THR A 40 -9.99 2.80 1.81
CA THR A 40 -10.19 1.38 1.58
C THR A 40 -8.95 0.63 2.03
N GLY A 41 -9.11 -0.25 3.02
CA GLY A 41 -8.01 -1.07 3.53
C GLY A 41 -7.67 -2.25 2.62
N PRO A 42 -6.64 -3.04 2.95
CA PRO A 42 -6.09 -4.09 2.07
C PRO A 42 -7.06 -5.21 1.74
N LYS A 43 -8.13 -5.39 2.53
CA LYS A 43 -9.17 -6.41 2.31
C LYS A 43 -10.45 -5.87 1.66
N GLY A 44 -10.41 -4.65 1.12
CA GLY A 44 -11.54 -4.02 0.44
C GLY A 44 -12.62 -3.46 1.37
N CYS A 45 -12.39 -3.42 2.69
CA CYS A 45 -13.27 -2.72 3.61
C CYS A 45 -13.06 -1.20 3.50
N SER A 46 -14.14 -0.43 3.52
CA SER A 46 -14.07 1.03 3.66
C SER A 46 -14.13 1.43 5.13
N TYR A 47 -13.27 2.34 5.56
CA TYR A 47 -13.14 2.76 6.95
C TYR A 47 -13.58 4.22 7.09
N SER A 48 -14.43 4.51 8.06
CA SER A 48 -14.74 5.89 8.47
C SER A 48 -13.79 6.40 9.54
N ASP A 49 -13.20 5.49 10.32
CA ASP A 49 -12.22 5.78 11.36
C ASP A 49 -10.81 5.72 10.77
N TYR A 50 -10.09 6.84 10.86
CA TYR A 50 -8.76 6.99 10.27
C TYR A 50 -7.70 6.15 10.97
N ASP A 51 -7.78 6.01 12.30
CA ASP A 51 -6.82 5.20 13.06
C ASP A 51 -6.98 3.71 12.72
N MET A 52 -8.22 3.26 12.54
CA MET A 52 -8.55 1.91 12.10
C MET A 52 -8.12 1.66 10.65
N TYR A 53 -8.27 2.65 9.78
CA TYR A 53 -7.78 2.62 8.41
C TYR A 53 -6.25 2.45 8.38
N MET A 54 -5.52 3.28 9.12
CA MET A 54 -4.05 3.22 9.19
C MET A 54 -3.57 1.91 9.82
N ALA A 55 -4.20 1.46 10.90
CA ALA A 55 -3.91 0.17 11.51
C ALA A 55 -4.16 -1.01 10.56
N SER A 56 -5.09 -0.87 9.61
CA SER A 56 -5.35 -1.91 8.60
C SER A 56 -4.22 -2.07 7.59
N TRP A 57 -3.45 -1.01 7.35
CA TRP A 57 -2.29 -0.99 6.46
C TRP A 57 -0.95 -1.19 7.18
N ALA A 58 -0.93 -1.13 8.50
CA ALA A 58 0.30 -1.27 9.29
C ALA A 58 0.95 -2.65 9.10
N LEU A 59 2.27 -2.67 8.95
CA LEU A 59 3.11 -3.86 8.89
C LEU A 59 3.63 -4.25 10.29
N PRO A 60 4.05 -5.51 10.53
CA PRO A 60 4.74 -5.85 11.76
C PRO A 60 6.00 -4.99 11.95
N GLY A 61 6.20 -4.42 13.14
CA GLY A 61 7.28 -3.47 13.41
C GLY A 61 6.97 -2.01 13.08
N ASP A 62 5.76 -1.69 12.59
CA ASP A 62 5.34 -0.29 12.44
C ASP A 62 5.03 0.33 13.81
N GLY A 63 5.82 1.35 14.18
CA GLY A 63 5.69 2.08 15.44
C GLY A 63 6.69 1.61 16.49
N CYS A 64 6.58 2.16 17.71
CA CYS A 64 7.50 1.85 18.82
C CYS A 64 6.91 0.84 19.84
N ASP A 65 5.67 0.39 19.63
CA ASP A 65 4.94 -0.47 20.57
C ASP A 65 4.18 -1.58 19.80
N ASP A 66 4.81 -2.75 19.72
CA ASP A 66 4.24 -3.93 19.06
C ASP A 66 2.99 -4.47 19.77
N ALA A 67 2.89 -4.31 21.08
CA ALA A 67 1.74 -4.78 21.84
C ALA A 67 0.50 -3.94 21.51
N ALA A 68 0.66 -2.62 21.48
CA ALA A 68 -0.39 -1.69 21.06
C ALA A 68 -0.78 -1.91 19.59
N LEU A 69 0.19 -2.16 18.70
CA LEU A 69 -0.08 -2.50 17.31
C LEU A 69 -0.90 -3.80 17.20
N THR A 70 -0.54 -4.82 17.98
CA THR A 70 -1.24 -6.11 17.99
C THR A 70 -2.69 -5.94 18.42
N GLU A 71 -2.96 -5.17 19.48
CA GLU A 71 -4.33 -4.88 19.93
C GLU A 71 -5.16 -4.19 18.84
N LYS A 72 -4.58 -3.18 18.17
CA LYS A 72 -5.23 -2.50 17.04
C LYS A 72 -5.51 -3.48 15.90
N LYS A 73 -4.56 -4.36 15.56
CA LYS A 73 -4.74 -5.38 14.52
C LYS A 73 -5.83 -6.40 14.85
N THR A 74 -6.03 -6.75 16.13
CA THR A 74 -7.16 -7.60 16.55
C THR A 74 -8.50 -6.91 16.29
N LYS A 75 -8.62 -5.62 16.62
CA LYS A 75 -9.85 -4.83 16.33
C LYS A 75 -10.12 -4.72 14.83
N VAL A 76 -9.08 -4.45 14.04
CA VAL A 76 -9.14 -4.44 12.58
C VAL A 76 -9.62 -5.79 12.04
N ALA A 77 -9.07 -6.90 12.52
CA ALA A 77 -9.47 -8.24 12.09
C ALA A 77 -10.96 -8.52 12.36
N GLY A 78 -11.45 -8.11 13.54
CA GLY A 78 -12.87 -8.23 13.89
C GLY A 78 -13.79 -7.47 12.94
N TYR A 79 -13.44 -6.23 12.59
CA TYR A 79 -14.20 -5.45 11.63
C TYR A 79 -14.12 -6.01 10.20
N GLN A 80 -12.92 -6.44 9.77
CA GLN A 80 -12.72 -7.01 8.44
C GLN A 80 -13.52 -8.29 8.21
N ALA A 81 -13.90 -9.00 9.28
CA ALA A 81 -14.75 -10.18 9.19
C ALA A 81 -16.20 -9.84 8.81
N THR A 82 -16.68 -8.62 9.09
CA THR A 82 -18.09 -8.23 8.95
C THR A 82 -18.33 -7.07 7.98
N CYS A 83 -17.28 -6.38 7.55
CA CYS A 83 -17.38 -5.23 6.65
C CYS A 83 -17.99 -5.61 5.29
N ASN A 84 -18.70 -4.65 4.67
CA ASN A 84 -19.07 -4.75 3.27
C ASN A 84 -17.83 -4.49 2.41
N LYS A 85 -17.38 -5.51 1.67
CA LYS A 85 -16.21 -5.40 0.81
C LYS A 85 -16.57 -4.68 -0.49
N GLN A 86 -15.90 -3.56 -0.73
CA GLN A 86 -15.90 -2.88 -2.02
C GLN A 86 -14.79 -3.49 -2.86
N PHE A 87 -15.08 -4.59 -3.57
CA PHE A 87 -14.22 -5.01 -4.67
C PHE A 87 -14.53 -4.11 -5.87
N VAL A 88 -13.65 -3.14 -6.13
CA VAL A 88 -13.60 -2.53 -7.46
C VAL A 88 -13.04 -3.61 -8.37
N TYR A 89 -13.93 -4.35 -9.03
CA TYR A 89 -13.52 -5.27 -10.09
C TYR A 89 -12.75 -4.45 -11.12
N PRO A 90 -11.52 -4.86 -11.50
CA PRO A 90 -10.83 -4.20 -12.59
C PRO A 90 -11.70 -4.37 -13.84
N THR A 91 -12.28 -3.27 -14.32
CA THR A 91 -13.07 -3.22 -15.57
C THR A 91 -12.17 -3.30 -16.80
N GLY A 92 -10.88 -3.61 -16.63
CA GLY A 92 -9.90 -3.78 -17.70
C GLY A 92 -9.02 -5.00 -17.43
N THR A 93 -8.72 -5.73 -18.51
CA THR A 93 -7.82 -6.89 -18.53
C THR A 93 -6.43 -6.54 -18.01
N VAL A 94 -5.98 -7.25 -16.98
CA VAL A 94 -4.60 -7.20 -16.49
C VAL A 94 -3.69 -7.85 -17.53
N LEU A 95 -2.68 -7.13 -18.00
CA LEU A 95 -1.62 -7.69 -18.83
C LEU A 95 -0.94 -8.82 -18.04
N THR A 96 -0.85 -10.02 -18.64
CA THR A 96 -0.39 -11.28 -18.04
C THR A 96 1.07 -11.31 -17.59
N SER A 97 1.74 -10.16 -17.55
CA SER A 97 3.15 -10.03 -17.15
C SER A 97 3.35 -9.47 -15.74
N MET A 98 2.29 -9.17 -14.97
CA MET A 98 2.45 -8.68 -13.59
C MET A 98 2.60 -9.83 -12.59
N LYS A 99 3.64 -9.72 -11.77
CA LYS A 99 4.10 -10.69 -10.75
C LYS A 99 2.95 -11.19 -9.86
N GLU A 100 2.98 -12.49 -9.55
CA GLU A 100 1.92 -13.23 -8.84
C GLU A 100 1.73 -12.87 -7.35
N SER A 101 2.60 -12.03 -6.77
CA SER A 101 2.54 -11.69 -5.34
C SER A 101 2.99 -10.27 -5.07
N CYS A 102 2.18 -9.52 -4.29
CA CYS A 102 2.56 -8.22 -3.73
C CYS A 102 3.52 -8.33 -2.53
N TYR A 103 3.92 -9.54 -2.15
CA TYR A 103 4.72 -9.81 -0.95
C TYR A 103 6.10 -10.43 -1.28
N GLU A 104 6.35 -10.81 -2.53
CA GLU A 104 7.66 -11.31 -2.96
C GLU A 104 8.40 -10.27 -3.80
N TYR A 105 9.51 -9.78 -3.25
CA TYR A 105 10.44 -8.90 -3.94
C TYR A 105 11.78 -9.62 -4.13
N THR A 106 12.11 -9.95 -5.37
CA THR A 106 13.48 -10.27 -5.78
C THR A 106 14.15 -8.96 -6.23
N TYR A 107 15.20 -8.55 -5.53
CA TYR A 107 16.05 -7.44 -5.95
C TYR A 107 17.11 -7.99 -6.90
N ASP A 108 17.10 -7.55 -8.16
CA ASP A 108 18.19 -7.83 -9.08
C ASP A 108 19.37 -6.93 -8.70
N VAL A 109 20.29 -7.47 -7.92
CA VAL A 109 21.52 -6.78 -7.53
C VAL A 109 22.37 -6.57 -8.77
N ARG A 110 22.59 -5.31 -9.16
CA ARG A 110 23.59 -4.96 -10.16
C ARG A 110 24.88 -4.55 -9.47
N THR A 111 25.95 -5.22 -9.87
CA THR A 111 27.32 -4.86 -9.53
C THR A 111 27.90 -3.99 -10.63
N GLU A 112 28.42 -2.82 -10.25
CA GLU A 112 29.20 -1.95 -11.14
C GLU A 112 30.58 -1.73 -10.50
N GLY A 113 31.57 -2.49 -10.97
CA GLY A 113 32.89 -2.57 -10.34
C GLY A 113 32.82 -3.25 -8.97
N ASP A 114 33.46 -2.63 -7.96
CA ASP A 114 33.48 -3.13 -6.57
C ASP A 114 32.23 -2.75 -5.77
N TYR A 115 31.28 -2.04 -6.37
CA TYR A 115 30.09 -1.55 -5.69
C TYR A 115 28.87 -2.40 -6.02
N VAL A 116 28.21 -2.86 -4.96
CA VAL A 116 26.90 -3.51 -5.01
C VAL A 116 25.84 -2.42 -4.83
N CYS A 117 25.07 -2.15 -5.88
CA CYS A 117 23.97 -1.19 -5.83
C CYS A 117 22.67 -1.94 -5.49
N THR A 118 22.15 -1.68 -4.29
CA THR A 118 20.79 -2.05 -3.83
C THR A 118 19.76 -1.00 -4.21
#